data_AF-A0A537X6M6-F1
#
_entry.id   AF-A0A537X6M6-F1
#
_cell.length_a   1.000
_cell.length_b   1.000
_cell.length_c   1.000
_cell.angle_alpha   90.00
_cell.angle_beta   90.00
_cell.angle_gamma   90.00
#
_symmetry.space_group_name_H-M   'P 1'
#
loop_
_entity.id
_entity.type
_entity.pdbx_description
1 polymer ?
#
loop_
_entity_poly.entity_id
_entity_poly.type
_entity_poly.pdbx_seq_one_letter_code
_entity_poly.pdbx_strand_id
1 'polypeptide(L)'
;MHGEPCSWCGATVDPEDGLRAAEPAGERKAAFCRLEHVVPWAMHGAHWDAGTVEFQGDDPALSTCAQCGEAVDDARVLLVRHRGEFRVADAFCGVDHLEAWARAGGRYS
;
A
#
# COMPACT_ATOMS: atom_id res chain seq x y z
N MET A 1 -5.64 -2.75 -20.57
CA MET A 1 -5.03 -3.23 -19.32
C MET A 1 -6.15 -3.85 -18.49
N HIS A 2 -5.94 -5.02 -17.89
CA HIS A 2 -6.97 -5.69 -17.10
C HIS A 2 -6.81 -5.26 -15.64
N GLY A 3 -7.92 -4.89 -14.99
CA GLY A 3 -7.94 -4.64 -13.56
C GLY A 3 -7.67 -5.92 -12.75
N GLU A 4 -7.26 -5.76 -11.50
CA GLU A 4 -6.98 -6.85 -10.57
C GLU A 4 -8.03 -6.89 -9.44
N PRO A 5 -8.34 -8.03 -8.83
CA PRO A 5 -9.34 -8.09 -7.78
C PRO A 5 -8.84 -7.37 -6.51
N CYS A 6 -9.72 -6.65 -5.85
CA CYS A 6 -9.45 -6.11 -4.52
C CYS A 6 -9.22 -7.26 -3.55
N SER A 7 -8.10 -7.24 -2.86
CA SER A 7 -7.68 -8.27 -1.90
C SER A 7 -8.69 -8.47 -0.77
N TRP A 8 -9.52 -7.46 -0.47
CA TRP A 8 -10.57 -7.60 0.54
C TRP A 8 -11.93 -8.01 -0.02
N CYS A 9 -12.51 -7.22 -0.91
CA CYS A 9 -13.90 -7.40 -1.35
C CYS A 9 -14.06 -8.11 -2.71
N GLY A 10 -12.97 -8.40 -3.41
CA GLY A 10 -12.97 -9.02 -4.74
C GLY A 10 -13.40 -8.12 -5.89
N ALA A 11 -13.82 -6.87 -5.63
CA ALA A 11 -14.18 -5.93 -6.70
C ALA A 11 -12.98 -5.60 -7.57
N THR A 12 -13.17 -5.46 -8.88
CA THR A 12 -12.11 -5.07 -9.82
C THR A 12 -11.56 -3.69 -9.47
N VAL A 13 -10.23 -3.60 -9.31
CA VAL A 13 -9.47 -2.37 -9.15
C VAL A 13 -8.85 -2.02 -10.50
N ASP A 14 -9.18 -0.85 -11.02
CA ASP A 14 -8.58 -0.35 -12.25
C ASP A 14 -7.06 -0.12 -12.07
N PRO A 15 -6.21 -0.38 -13.06
CA PRO A 15 -4.77 -0.10 -12.96
C PRO A 15 -4.41 1.36 -12.65
N GLU A 16 -5.28 2.30 -13.01
CA GLU A 16 -5.08 3.75 -12.85
C GLU A 16 -5.89 4.36 -11.69
N ASP A 17 -6.58 3.55 -10.88
CA ASP A 17 -7.35 3.99 -9.70
C ASP A 17 -7.17 3.04 -8.51
N GLY A 18 -7.51 3.48 -7.31
CA GLY A 18 -7.42 2.69 -6.08
C GLY A 18 -6.02 2.66 -5.50
N LEU A 19 -5.71 1.58 -4.76
CA LEU A 19 -4.49 1.49 -3.97
C LEU A 19 -3.79 0.15 -4.19
N ARG A 20 -2.46 0.15 -4.16
CA ARG A 20 -1.64 -1.05 -4.10
C ARG A 20 -0.74 -0.99 -2.88
N ALA A 21 -0.82 -1.99 -2.02
CA ALA A 21 0.22 -2.24 -1.05
C ALA A 21 1.30 -3.12 -1.67
N ALA A 22 2.56 -2.88 -1.29
CA ALA A 22 3.70 -3.68 -1.71
C ALA A 22 4.64 -3.94 -0.54
N GLU A 23 5.21 -5.13 -0.46
CA GLU A 23 6.39 -5.41 0.34
C GLU A 23 7.52 -5.82 -0.60
N PRO A 24 8.44 -4.88 -0.94
CA PRO A 24 9.45 -5.10 -1.98
C PRO A 24 10.37 -6.29 -1.71
N ALA A 25 10.85 -6.46 -0.46
CA ALA A 25 11.78 -7.54 -0.12
C ALA A 25 11.16 -8.94 -0.27
N GLY A 26 9.85 -9.06 -0.09
CA GLY A 26 9.13 -10.30 -0.28
C GLY A 26 8.57 -10.51 -1.69
N GLU A 27 8.69 -9.51 -2.57
CA GLU A 27 7.97 -9.45 -3.86
C GLU A 27 6.48 -9.78 -3.68
N ARG A 28 5.86 -9.11 -2.71
CA ARG A 28 4.46 -9.30 -2.34
C ARG A 28 3.66 -8.04 -2.65
N LYS A 29 2.42 -8.22 -3.12
CA LYS A 29 1.49 -7.12 -3.39
C LYS A 29 0.06 -7.43 -3.00
N ALA A 30 -0.72 -6.38 -2.78
CA ALA A 30 -2.15 -6.45 -2.53
C ALA A 30 -2.82 -5.21 -3.15
N ALA A 31 -4.00 -5.37 -3.74
CA ALA A 31 -4.77 -4.27 -4.32
C ALA A 31 -6.04 -3.95 -3.51
N PHE A 32 -6.43 -2.68 -3.48
CA PHE A 32 -7.61 -2.21 -2.77
C PHE A 32 -8.38 -1.18 -3.60
N CYS A 33 -9.68 -1.37 -3.74
CA CYS A 33 -10.55 -0.36 -4.36
C CYS A 33 -10.79 0.86 -3.45
N ARG A 34 -10.53 0.72 -2.15
CA ARG A 34 -10.78 1.74 -1.12
C ARG A 34 -9.76 1.61 0.01
N LEU A 35 -9.40 2.74 0.64
CA LEU A 35 -8.45 2.74 1.76
C LEU A 35 -8.99 1.93 2.94
N GLU A 36 -10.29 2.00 3.18
CA GLU A 36 -10.97 1.32 4.29
C GLU A 36 -10.86 -0.20 4.20
N HIS A 37 -10.54 -0.76 3.03
CA HIS A 37 -10.33 -2.19 2.84
C HIS A 37 -8.95 -2.68 3.29
N VAL A 38 -7.98 -1.77 3.43
CA VAL A 38 -6.66 -2.09 3.99
C VAL A 38 -6.79 -2.52 5.45
N VAL A 39 -7.68 -1.85 6.21
CA VAL A 39 -7.84 -2.09 7.65
C VAL A 39 -8.29 -3.53 7.96
N PRO A 40 -9.43 -4.04 7.46
CA PRO A 40 -9.83 -5.42 7.74
C PRO A 40 -8.87 -6.44 7.11
N TRP A 41 -8.29 -6.15 5.94
CA TRP A 41 -7.28 -7.02 5.35
C TRP A 41 -6.06 -7.21 6.27
N ALA A 42 -5.54 -6.13 6.86
CA ALA A 42 -4.44 -6.18 7.79
C ALA A 42 -4.82 -6.92 9.09
N MET A 43 -5.98 -6.60 9.67
CA MET A 43 -6.47 -7.25 10.89
C MET A 43 -6.67 -8.77 10.74
N HIS A 44 -6.95 -9.24 9.52
CA HIS A 44 -7.16 -10.65 9.21
C HIS A 44 -5.88 -11.40 8.78
N GLY A 45 -4.70 -10.81 9.01
CA GLY A 45 -3.42 -11.47 8.75
C GLY A 45 -2.82 -11.21 7.37
N ALA A 46 -3.21 -10.10 6.73
CA ALA A 46 -2.58 -9.52 5.54
C ALA A 46 -2.17 -10.56 4.49
N HIS A 47 -3.17 -11.14 3.81
CA HIS A 47 -2.90 -12.09 2.74
C HIS A 47 -2.37 -11.37 1.49
N TRP A 48 -1.25 -11.86 0.98
CA TRP A 48 -0.52 -11.25 -0.13
C TRP A 48 -0.59 -12.11 -1.39
N ASP A 49 -0.58 -11.47 -2.54
CA ASP A 49 -0.29 -12.10 -3.82
C ASP A 49 1.20 -11.93 -4.15
N ALA A 50 1.75 -12.86 -4.95
CA ALA A 50 3.08 -12.69 -5.51
C ALA A 50 3.09 -11.57 -6.55
N GLY A 51 4.10 -10.70 -6.49
CA GLY A 51 4.35 -9.67 -7.48
C GLY A 51 4.87 -8.37 -6.89
N THR A 52 5.31 -7.49 -7.79
CA THR A 52 5.81 -6.16 -7.46
C THR A 52 4.78 -5.10 -7.84
N VAL A 53 4.88 -3.93 -7.22
CA VAL A 53 4.13 -2.73 -7.62
C VAL A 53 5.12 -1.80 -8.31
N GLU A 54 4.74 -1.28 -9.46
CA GLU A 54 5.54 -0.27 -10.14
C GLU A 54 5.41 1.07 -9.40
N PHE A 55 6.49 1.52 -8.77
CA PHE A 55 6.63 2.87 -8.21
C PHE A 55 8.04 3.37 -8.49
N GLN A 56 8.21 4.69 -8.60
CA GLN A 56 9.53 5.28 -8.81
C GLN A 56 10.28 5.29 -7.47
N GLY A 57 11.26 4.39 -7.35
CA GLY A 57 11.86 3.97 -6.08
C GLY A 57 12.84 4.95 -5.43
N ASP A 58 13.06 6.13 -6.00
CA ASP A 58 14.10 7.07 -5.56
C ASP A 58 13.55 8.27 -4.77
N ASP A 59 12.27 8.26 -4.37
CA ASP A 59 11.69 9.35 -3.60
C ASP A 59 12.21 9.33 -2.14
N PRO A 60 12.96 10.37 -1.69
CA PRO A 60 13.43 10.47 -0.31
C PRO A 60 12.30 10.41 0.73
N ALA A 61 11.07 10.80 0.37
CA ALA A 61 9.91 10.70 1.26
C ALA A 61 9.59 9.24 1.66
N LEU A 62 10.01 8.26 0.85
CA LEU A 62 9.84 6.83 1.13
C LEU A 62 10.91 6.24 2.06
N SER A 63 11.85 7.07 2.55
CA SER A 63 12.85 6.67 3.54
C SER A 63 12.37 6.77 4.99
N THR A 64 11.19 7.38 5.21
CA THR A 64 10.59 7.55 6.53
C THR A 64 9.18 6.96 6.58
N CYS A 65 8.81 6.41 7.72
CA CYS A 65 7.48 5.86 7.93
C CYS A 65 6.44 6.98 8.05
N ALA A 66 5.42 6.97 7.20
CA ALA A 66 4.32 7.93 7.22
C ALA A 66 3.45 7.87 8.51
N GLN A 67 3.66 6.85 9.35
CA GLN A 67 2.96 6.73 10.63
C GLN A 67 3.79 7.21 11.82
N CYS A 68 5.03 6.72 12.00
CA CYS A 68 5.84 7.05 13.18
C CYS A 68 6.93 8.10 12.91
N GLY A 69 7.23 8.41 11.65
CA GLY A 69 8.31 9.32 11.25
C GLY A 69 9.72 8.71 11.29
N GLU A 70 9.88 7.49 11.78
CA GLU A 70 11.17 6.82 11.87
C GLU A 70 11.65 6.34 10.49
N ALA A 71 12.97 6.15 10.33
CA ALA A 71 13.54 5.58 9.11
C ALA A 71 13.01 4.16 8.88
N VAL A 72 12.67 3.84 7.64
CA VAL A 72 12.25 2.49 7.23
C VAL A 72 13.42 1.69 6.68
N ASP A 73 13.36 0.37 6.83
CA ASP A 73 14.36 -0.56 6.31
C ASP A 73 13.86 -1.33 5.07
N ASP A 74 14.50 -2.45 4.74
CA ASP A 74 14.11 -3.28 3.61
C ASP A 74 12.86 -4.12 3.86
N ALA A 75 12.42 -4.27 5.12
CA ALA A 75 11.16 -4.93 5.46
C ALA A 75 9.93 -4.00 5.34
N ARG A 76 10.14 -2.77 4.84
CA ARG A 76 9.08 -1.77 4.69
C ARG A 76 7.92 -2.24 3.81
N VAL A 77 6.74 -1.74 4.14
CA VAL A 77 5.55 -1.83 3.31
C VAL A 77 5.32 -0.47 2.66
N LEU A 78 4.95 -0.48 1.39
CA LEU A 78 4.55 0.71 0.65
C LEU A 78 3.05 0.67 0.41
N LEU A 79 2.41 1.83 0.37
CA LEU A 79 1.06 2.00 -0.16
C LEU A 79 1.10 3.03 -1.27
N VAL A 80 0.80 2.60 -2.50
CA VAL A 80 0.74 3.46 -3.67
C VAL A 80 -0.72 3.74 -3.99
N ARG A 81 -1.11 5.02 -3.94
CA ARG A 81 -2.43 5.50 -4.35
C ARG A 81 -2.38 5.96 -5.80
N HIS A 82 -3.24 5.40 -6.63
CA HIS A 82 -3.37 5.72 -8.05
C HIS A 82 -4.55 6.67 -8.25
N ARG A 83 -4.35 7.73 -9.04
CA ARG A 83 -5.40 8.65 -9.46
C ARG A 83 -5.12 9.14 -10.88
N GLY A 84 -5.52 8.33 -11.87
CA GLY A 84 -5.12 8.50 -13.26
C GLY A 84 -3.61 8.29 -13.40
N GLU A 85 -2.93 9.24 -14.03
CA GLU A 85 -1.47 9.23 -14.19
C GLU A 85 -0.70 9.51 -12.89
N PHE A 86 -1.35 10.11 -11.90
CA PHE A 86 -0.71 10.48 -10.64
C PHE A 86 -0.63 9.28 -9.71
N ARG A 87 0.57 9.07 -9.15
CA ARG A 87 0.86 8.05 -8.15
C ARG A 87 1.48 8.73 -6.93
N VAL A 88 0.91 8.48 -5.76
CA VAL A 88 1.45 8.96 -4.49
C VAL A 88 1.74 7.74 -3.64
N ALA A 89 2.99 7.61 -3.21
CA ALA A 89 3.43 6.49 -2.40
C ALA A 89 3.73 6.95 -0.97
N ASP A 90 3.35 6.14 0.00
CA ASP A 90 3.71 6.28 1.42
C ASP A 90 4.45 5.02 1.87
N ALA A 91 5.46 5.17 2.73
CA ALA A 91 6.23 4.06 3.30
C ALA A 91 5.85 3.79 4.77
N PHE A 92 5.94 2.54 5.18
CA PHE A 92 5.60 2.07 6.52
C PHE A 92 6.61 1.04 7.02
N CYS A 93 6.88 1.04 8.32
CA CYS A 93 7.73 0.01 8.95
C CYS A 93 7.19 -1.42 8.76
N GLY A 94 5.90 -1.56 8.47
CA GLY A 94 5.24 -2.85 8.26
C GLY A 94 3.73 -2.69 8.15
N VAL A 95 3.02 -3.81 8.09
CA VAL A 95 1.56 -3.83 7.92
C VAL A 95 0.83 -3.18 9.11
N ASP A 96 1.32 -3.35 10.33
CA ASP A 96 0.70 -2.76 11.52
C ASP A 96 0.66 -1.22 11.45
N HIS A 97 1.73 -0.59 10.95
CA HIS A 97 1.79 0.86 10.79
C HIS A 97 0.91 1.33 9.63
N LEU A 98 0.86 0.57 8.53
CA LEU A 98 -0.07 0.82 7.43
C LEU A 98 -1.53 0.75 7.92
N GLU A 99 -1.86 -0.26 8.72
CA GLU A 99 -3.19 -0.47 9.30
C GLU A 99 -3.61 0.69 10.20
N ALA A 100 -2.75 1.07 11.16
CA ALA A 100 -3.01 2.19 12.06
C ALA A 100 -3.22 3.51 11.28
N TRP A 101 -2.39 3.76 10.27
CA TRP A 101 -2.50 4.94 9.41
C TRP A 101 -3.78 4.94 8.56
N ALA A 102 -4.11 3.81 7.93
CA ALA A 102 -5.33 3.67 7.14
C ALA A 102 -6.59 3.85 8.00
N ARG A 103 -6.59 3.29 9.21
CA ARG A 103 -7.65 3.46 10.22
C ARG A 103 -7.84 4.93 10.62
N ALA A 104 -6.77 5.72 10.65
CA ALA A 104 -6.81 7.16 10.94
C ALA A 104 -7.29 8.02 9.77
N GLY A 105 -7.61 7.41 8.62
CA GLY A 105 -8.12 8.06 7.41
C GLY A 105 -7.06 8.37 6.36
N GLY A 106 -5.83 7.89 6.52
CA GLY A 106 -4.75 8.08 5.55
C GLY A 106 -4.24 9.52 5.48
N ARG A 107 -3.96 10.13 6.62
CA ARG A 107 -3.55 11.53 6.72
C ARG A 107 -2.11 11.70 6.24
N TYR A 108 -1.88 12.70 5.41
CA TYR A 108 -0.54 13.16 5.06
C TYR A 108 0.13 13.78 6.29
N SER A 109 1.30 13.29 6.67
CA SER A 109 2.25 13.99 7.53
C SER A 109 3.23 14.78 6.68
#